data_AF-A0A958Z2Z9-F1
#
_entry.id   AF-A0A958Z2Z9-F1
#
_cell.length_a   1.000
_cell.length_b   1.000
_cell.length_c   1.000
_cell.angle_alpha   90.00
_cell.angle_beta   90.00
_cell.angle_gamma   90.00
#
_symmetry.space_group_name_H-M   'P 1'
#
loop_
_entity.id
_entity.type
_entity.pdbx_description
1 polymer ?
#
loop_
_entity_poly.entity_id
_entity_poly.type
_entity_poly.pdbx_seq_one_letter_code
_entity_poly.pdbx_strand_id
1 'polypeptide(L)'
;MFSRTNIEKQLLKFRSKRVAEQNIMDEVQRIFSENEKRRDEIILSLTEKSNEIENHFDFDLLETEHIFHIEDIKKLCITYRLRFLDSHYFKGDFPEEAISEIRSLENKHNITLKNFKIIAPAKLLKLENADDPLLFAPMGN
;
A
#
# COMPACT_ATOMS: atom_id res chain seq x y z
N MET A 1 33.09 46.24 27.50
CA MET A 1 31.69 46.57 27.12
C MET A 1 31.09 45.29 26.54
N PHE A 2 30.24 44.57 27.29
CA PHE A 2 29.70 43.30 26.82
C PHE A 2 28.59 43.57 25.80
N SER A 3 28.74 43.02 24.59
CA SER A 3 27.74 43.07 23.53
C SER A 3 26.43 42.45 24.05
N ARG A 4 25.29 43.14 23.85
CA ARG A 4 23.97 42.62 24.21
C ARG A 4 23.80 41.26 23.54
N THR A 5 23.82 40.20 24.35
CA THR A 5 23.73 38.83 23.84
C THR A 5 22.32 38.61 23.33
N ASN A 6 22.21 38.34 22.03
CA ASN A 6 20.93 37.99 21.42
C ASN A 6 20.51 36.60 21.95
N ILE A 7 19.48 36.59 22.80
CA ILE A 7 19.01 35.42 23.54
C ILE A 7 18.48 34.35 22.58
N GLU A 8 17.83 34.75 21.50
CA GLU A 8 17.31 33.85 20.45
C GLU A 8 18.44 33.05 19.77
N LYS A 9 19.56 33.73 19.42
CA LYS A 9 20.74 33.05 18.87
C LYS A 9 21.36 32.05 19.86
N GLN A 10 21.38 32.36 21.15
CA GLN A 10 21.86 31.42 22.17
C GLN A 10 20.93 30.23 22.31
N LEU A 11 19.61 30.44 22.32
CA LEU A 11 18.60 29.37 22.37
C LEU A 11 18.71 28.42 21.18
N LEU A 12 18.87 28.95 19.96
CA LEU A 12 19.10 28.15 18.75
C LEU A 12 20.39 27.30 18.87
N LYS A 13 21.46 27.87 19.44
CA LYS A 13 22.74 27.20 19.66
C LYS A 13 22.67 26.11 20.74
N PHE A 14 21.83 26.29 21.76
CA PHE A 14 21.53 25.24 22.73
C PHE A 14 20.65 24.14 22.14
N ARG A 15 19.67 24.50 21.30
CA ARG A 15 18.80 23.54 20.60
C ARG A 15 19.59 22.65 19.63
N SER A 16 20.46 23.24 18.80
CA SER A 16 21.29 22.47 17.85
C SER A 16 22.34 21.59 18.53
N LYS A 17 22.75 21.93 19.76
CA LYS A 17 23.57 21.04 20.60
C LYS A 17 22.78 19.90 21.24
N ARG A 18 21.47 20.08 21.44
CA ARG A 18 20.59 19.08 22.09
C ARG A 18 20.14 18.00 21.12
N VAL A 19 19.93 18.34 19.85
CA VAL A 19 19.57 17.41 18.79
C VAL A 19 20.67 17.47 17.74
N ALA A 20 21.54 16.46 17.71
CA ALA A 20 22.53 16.35 16.66
C ALA A 20 21.80 16.16 15.32
N GLU A 21 22.11 16.99 14.33
CA GLU A 21 21.53 16.90 12.98
C GLU A 21 21.72 15.49 12.39
N GLN A 22 22.81 14.81 12.75
CA GLN A 22 23.07 13.41 12.39
C GLN A 22 22.02 12.44 12.96
N ASN A 23 21.59 12.62 14.22
CA ASN A 23 20.56 11.75 14.81
C ASN A 23 19.22 11.87 14.08
N ILE A 24 18.88 13.08 13.61
CA ILE A 24 17.67 13.30 12.79
C ILE A 24 17.82 12.59 11.45
N MET A 25 18.98 12.73 10.79
CA MET A 25 19.23 12.07 9.51
C MET A 25 19.21 10.54 9.63
N ASP A 26 19.78 9.99 10.70
CA ASP A 26 19.75 8.55 10.97
C ASP A 26 18.31 8.05 11.22
N GLU A 27 17.50 8.85 11.90
CA GLU A 27 16.08 8.55 12.12
C GLU A 27 15.27 8.61 10.83
N VAL A 28 15.47 9.64 10.03
CA VAL A 28 14.86 9.78 8.71
C VAL A 28 15.23 8.59 7.84
N GLN A 29 16.53 8.25 7.75
CA GLN A 29 17.02 7.12 6.97
C GLN A 29 16.37 5.80 7.41
N ARG A 30 16.25 5.56 8.72
CA ARG A 30 15.57 4.39 9.27
C ARG A 30 14.10 4.32 8.81
N ILE A 31 13.36 5.43 8.90
CA ILE A 31 11.96 5.49 8.46
C ILE A 31 11.84 5.17 6.96
N PHE A 32 12.72 5.73 6.13
CA PHE A 32 12.71 5.44 4.69
C PHE A 32 13.02 3.96 4.41
N SER A 33 14.04 3.40 5.06
CA SER A 33 14.41 1.98 4.89
C SER A 33 13.33 1.01 5.37
N GLU A 34 12.64 1.32 6.47
CA GLU A 34 11.49 0.51 6.91
C GLU A 34 10.33 0.60 5.93
N ASN A 35 10.08 1.79 5.38
CA ASN A 35 9.05 1.96 4.36
C ASN A 35 9.36 1.18 3.08
N GLU A 36 10.61 1.20 2.62
CA GLU A 36 11.06 0.46 1.43
C GLU A 36 10.85 -1.05 1.60
N LYS A 37 11.27 -1.61 2.75
CA LYS A 37 11.06 -3.03 3.07
C LYS A 37 9.58 -3.43 3.02
N ARG A 38 8.69 -2.62 3.59
CA ARG A 38 7.25 -2.89 3.56
C ARG A 38 6.69 -2.86 2.14
N ARG A 39 7.19 -1.95 1.28
CA ARG A 39 6.79 -1.92 -0.13
C ARG A 39 7.23 -3.20 -0.84
N ASP A 40 8.46 -3.65 -0.59
CA ASP A 40 8.97 -4.90 -1.16
C ASP A 40 8.13 -6.11 -0.72
N GLU A 41 7.76 -6.17 0.56
CA GLU A 41 6.86 -7.20 1.11
C GLU A 41 5.49 -7.20 0.41
N ILE A 42 4.92 -6.02 0.16
CA ILE A 42 3.65 -5.89 -0.59
C ILE A 42 3.82 -6.39 -2.02
N ILE A 43 4.90 -6.01 -2.70
CA ILE A 43 5.17 -6.46 -4.08
C ILE A 43 5.31 -7.98 -4.13
N LEU A 44 5.99 -8.58 -3.15
CA LEU A 44 6.08 -10.03 -3.00
C LEU A 44 4.70 -10.65 -2.79
N SER A 45 3.87 -10.08 -1.91
CA SER A 45 2.51 -10.59 -1.66
C SER A 45 1.57 -10.52 -2.88
N LEU A 46 1.81 -9.57 -3.80
CA LEU A 46 1.08 -9.44 -5.06
C LEU A 46 1.53 -10.44 -6.12
N THR A 47 2.79 -10.85 -6.08
CA THR A 47 3.44 -11.66 -7.12
C THR A 47 3.62 -13.12 -6.73
N GLU A 48 3.51 -13.44 -5.45
CA GLU A 48 3.63 -14.79 -4.91
C GLU A 48 2.29 -15.32 -4.40
N LYS A 49 2.15 -16.64 -4.44
CA LYS A 49 0.99 -17.33 -3.89
C LYS A 49 1.23 -17.68 -2.42
N SER A 50 0.25 -17.38 -1.56
CA SER A 50 0.27 -17.84 -0.16
C SER A 50 -0.58 -19.10 0.02
N ASN A 51 -0.29 -19.85 1.10
CA ASN A 51 -1.09 -20.99 1.55
C ASN A 51 -2.21 -20.59 2.52
N GLU A 52 -2.10 -19.41 3.13
CA GLU A 52 -3.22 -18.82 3.87
C GLU A 52 -4.36 -18.54 2.91
N ILE A 53 -5.61 -18.60 3.36
CA ILE A 53 -6.77 -18.49 2.47
C ILE A 53 -7.50 -17.15 2.69
N GLU A 54 -7.37 -16.57 3.88
CA GLU A 54 -8.22 -15.47 4.34
C GLU A 54 -7.39 -14.37 5.00
N ASN A 55 -7.80 -13.11 4.79
CA ASN A 55 -7.29 -11.96 5.50
C ASN A 55 -8.28 -11.58 6.62
N HIS A 56 -7.79 -11.47 7.85
CA HIS A 56 -8.63 -11.16 9.01
C HIS A 56 -8.79 -9.65 9.17
N PHE A 57 -9.72 -9.06 8.42
CA PHE A 57 -10.03 -7.64 8.54
C PHE A 57 -10.79 -7.33 9.83
N ASP A 58 -10.48 -6.17 10.40
CA ASP A 58 -11.35 -5.53 11.40
C ASP A 58 -12.60 -4.94 10.72
N PHE A 59 -13.76 -5.57 10.95
CA PHE A 59 -15.03 -5.20 10.33
C PHE A 59 -15.51 -3.80 10.70
N ASP A 60 -15.16 -3.28 11.88
CA ASP A 60 -15.57 -1.94 12.32
C ASP A 60 -14.87 -0.84 11.52
N LEU A 61 -13.74 -1.17 10.89
CA LEU A 61 -12.92 -0.27 10.10
C LEU A 61 -13.19 -0.36 8.59
N LEU A 62 -14.01 -1.32 8.16
CA LEU A 62 -14.34 -1.53 6.75
C LEU A 62 -15.45 -0.60 6.26
N GLU A 63 -15.30 -0.12 5.04
CA GLU A 63 -16.28 0.70 4.36
C GLU A 63 -17.15 -0.17 3.46
N THR A 64 -18.47 -0.16 3.67
CA THR A 64 -19.40 -1.05 2.97
C THR A 64 -19.36 -0.89 1.45
N GLU A 65 -19.04 0.31 0.95
CA GLU A 65 -18.89 0.60 -0.48
C GLU A 65 -17.70 -0.10 -1.14
N HIS A 66 -16.74 -0.59 -0.35
CA HIS A 66 -15.56 -1.31 -0.80
C HIS A 66 -15.65 -2.83 -0.59
N ILE A 67 -16.83 -3.34 -0.21
CA ILE A 67 -17.09 -4.77 -0.01
C ILE A 67 -17.94 -5.29 -1.17
N PHE A 68 -17.43 -6.32 -1.86
CA PHE A 68 -18.08 -6.90 -3.03
C PHE A 68 -18.27 -8.41 -2.89
N HIS A 69 -19.46 -8.90 -3.23
CA HIS A 69 -19.71 -10.33 -3.31
C HIS A 69 -19.12 -10.93 -4.59
N ILE A 70 -18.57 -12.15 -4.47
CA ILE A 70 -17.95 -12.88 -5.58
C ILE A 70 -18.93 -13.11 -6.75
N GLU A 71 -20.23 -13.22 -6.47
CA GLU A 71 -21.25 -13.39 -7.51
C GLU A 71 -21.39 -12.14 -8.39
N ASP A 72 -21.28 -10.95 -7.81
CA ASP A 72 -21.41 -9.69 -8.55
C ASP A 72 -20.15 -9.43 -9.38
N ILE A 73 -18.98 -9.74 -8.82
CA ILE A 73 -17.71 -9.78 -9.56
C ILE A 73 -17.83 -10.74 -10.76
N LYS A 74 -18.36 -11.94 -10.55
CA LYS A 74 -18.54 -12.93 -11.62
C LYS A 74 -19.50 -12.43 -12.71
N LYS A 75 -20.63 -11.82 -12.35
CA LYS A 75 -21.58 -11.23 -13.32
C LYS A 75 -20.91 -10.11 -14.13
N LEU A 76 -20.14 -9.25 -13.47
CA LEU A 76 -19.38 -8.18 -14.11
C LEU A 76 -18.37 -8.75 -15.12
N CYS A 77 -17.56 -9.71 -14.70
CA CYS A 77 -16.56 -10.35 -15.56
C CYS A 77 -17.19 -11.02 -16.79
N ILE A 78 -18.34 -11.69 -16.65
CA ILE A 78 -19.05 -12.29 -17.78
C ILE A 78 -19.57 -11.21 -18.74
N THR A 79 -20.21 -10.18 -18.21
CA THR A 79 -20.84 -9.09 -18.99
C THR A 79 -19.81 -8.35 -19.84
N TYR A 80 -18.69 -7.97 -19.23
CA TYR A 80 -17.65 -7.18 -19.86
C TYR A 80 -16.48 -8.02 -20.42
N ARG A 81 -16.58 -9.36 -20.36
CA ARG A 81 -15.55 -10.31 -20.80
C ARG A 81 -14.18 -10.07 -20.13
N LEU A 82 -14.20 -9.75 -18.85
CA LEU A 82 -13.02 -9.61 -18.00
C LEU A 82 -12.65 -10.97 -17.38
N ARG A 83 -11.42 -11.09 -16.92
CA ARG A 83 -10.95 -12.24 -16.14
C ARG A 83 -10.79 -11.83 -14.69
N PHE A 84 -11.27 -12.68 -13.79
CA PHE A 84 -10.96 -12.63 -12.36
C PHE A 84 -9.95 -13.73 -12.05
N LEU A 85 -8.73 -13.36 -11.71
CA LEU A 85 -7.61 -14.29 -11.48
C LEU A 85 -6.79 -13.88 -10.26
N ASP A 86 -5.96 -14.78 -9.77
CA ASP A 86 -4.98 -14.46 -8.73
C ASP A 86 -3.96 -13.46 -9.27
N SER A 87 -3.58 -12.47 -8.46
CA SER A 87 -2.68 -11.38 -8.85
C SER A 87 -1.32 -11.88 -9.35
N HIS A 88 -0.82 -13.03 -8.86
CA HIS A 88 0.46 -13.61 -9.30
C HIS A 88 0.46 -14.08 -10.76
N TYR A 89 -0.73 -14.26 -11.37
CA TYR A 89 -0.84 -14.53 -12.80
C TYR A 89 -0.91 -13.25 -13.65
N PHE A 90 -1.06 -12.08 -13.02
CA PHE A 90 -1.05 -10.80 -13.70
C PHE A 90 0.38 -10.45 -14.13
N LYS A 91 0.53 -10.03 -15.39
CA LYS A 91 1.84 -9.68 -15.97
C LYS A 91 2.02 -8.17 -16.16
N GLY A 92 1.04 -7.37 -15.77
CA GLY A 92 1.17 -5.92 -15.78
C GLY A 92 1.85 -5.44 -14.51
N ASP A 93 2.35 -4.20 -14.57
CA ASP A 93 2.92 -3.54 -13.40
C ASP A 93 1.79 -3.05 -12.47
N PHE A 94 2.08 -3.02 -11.17
CA PHE A 94 1.19 -2.42 -10.19
C PHE A 94 1.60 -0.96 -9.98
N PRO A 95 0.66 0.00 -10.08
CA PRO A 95 0.97 1.41 -9.86
C PRO A 95 1.39 1.66 -8.40
N GLU A 96 2.24 2.66 -8.18
CA GLU A 96 2.74 3.02 -6.85
C GLU A 96 1.62 3.43 -5.89
N GLU A 97 0.53 3.97 -6.44
CA GLU A 97 -0.71 4.30 -5.75
C GLU A 97 -1.35 3.04 -5.13
N ALA A 98 -1.44 1.94 -5.88
CA ALA A 98 -2.00 0.68 -5.37
C ALA A 98 -1.16 0.12 -4.22
N ILE A 99 0.17 0.15 -4.35
CA ILE A 99 1.09 -0.27 -3.26
C ILE A 99 0.90 0.62 -2.02
N SER A 100 0.71 1.92 -2.22
CA SER A 100 0.47 2.85 -1.10
C SER A 100 -0.86 2.59 -0.40
N GLU A 101 -1.93 2.29 -1.16
CA GLU A 101 -3.24 1.96 -0.60
C GLU A 101 -3.24 0.63 0.14
N ILE A 102 -2.58 -0.40 -0.40
CA ILE A 102 -2.39 -1.68 0.31
C ILE A 102 -1.72 -1.44 1.66
N ARG A 103 -0.61 -0.68 1.68
CA ARG A 103 0.09 -0.34 2.92
C ARG A 103 -0.80 0.42 3.90
N SER A 104 -1.62 1.34 3.39
CA SER A 104 -2.59 2.10 4.21
C SER A 104 -3.59 1.16 4.87
N LEU A 105 -4.15 0.23 4.10
CA LEU A 105 -5.12 -0.76 4.55
C LEU A 105 -4.50 -1.74 5.57
N GLU A 106 -3.30 -2.25 5.29
CA GLU A 106 -2.52 -3.09 6.21
C GLU A 106 -2.27 -2.41 7.55
N ASN A 107 -1.88 -1.12 7.53
CA ASN A 107 -1.68 -0.34 8.74
C ASN A 107 -3.00 -0.09 9.49
N LYS A 108 -4.09 0.20 8.78
CA LYS A 108 -5.42 0.47 9.37
C LYS A 108 -5.95 -0.77 10.10
N HIS A 109 -5.82 -1.94 9.49
CA HIS A 109 -6.32 -3.20 10.06
C HIS A 109 -5.26 -3.98 10.86
N ASN A 110 -4.00 -3.53 10.87
CA ASN A 110 -2.86 -4.19 11.51
C ASN A 110 -2.68 -5.66 11.07
N ILE A 111 -2.74 -5.88 9.75
CA ILE A 111 -2.60 -7.19 9.11
C ILE A 111 -1.64 -7.12 7.91
N THR A 112 -1.20 -8.28 7.43
CA THR A 112 -0.50 -8.40 6.14
C THR A 112 -1.44 -9.05 5.14
N LEU A 113 -1.71 -8.35 4.03
CA LEU A 113 -2.65 -8.79 3.01
C LEU A 113 -2.02 -9.81 2.07
N LYS A 114 -2.77 -10.85 1.74
CA LYS A 114 -2.32 -11.97 0.91
C LYS A 114 -3.41 -12.44 -0.05
N ASN A 115 -2.98 -13.18 -1.07
CA ASN A 115 -3.84 -13.82 -2.09
C ASN A 115 -4.75 -12.85 -2.82
N PHE A 116 -4.17 -11.74 -3.26
CA PHE A 116 -4.89 -10.77 -4.04
C PHE A 116 -5.47 -11.38 -5.31
N LYS A 117 -6.60 -10.84 -5.71
CA LYS A 117 -7.28 -11.17 -6.96
C LYS A 117 -7.35 -9.92 -7.80
N ILE A 118 -7.27 -10.06 -9.11
CA ILE A 118 -7.37 -8.95 -10.04
C ILE A 118 -8.45 -9.22 -11.08
N ILE A 119 -9.21 -8.18 -11.39
CA ILE A 119 -10.06 -8.12 -12.57
C ILE A 119 -9.28 -7.40 -13.66
N ALA A 120 -9.05 -8.07 -14.78
CA ALA A 120 -8.38 -7.46 -15.93
C ALA A 120 -8.91 -8.05 -17.26
N PRO A 121 -8.86 -7.30 -18.37
CA PRO A 121 -9.21 -7.82 -19.68
C PRO A 121 -8.26 -8.94 -20.13
N ALA A 122 -8.81 -9.92 -20.86
CA ALA A 122 -8.06 -11.11 -21.31
C ALA A 122 -6.96 -10.83 -22.36
N LYS A 123 -7.03 -9.68 -23.04
CA LYS A 123 -6.18 -9.32 -24.17
C LYS A 123 -5.31 -8.12 -23.83
N LEU A 124 -4.00 -8.29 -23.98
CA LEU A 124 -2.97 -7.23 -24.07
C LEU A 124 -3.11 -6.35 -25.34
N LEU A 125 -4.24 -6.42 -26.06
CA LEU A 125 -4.46 -5.63 -27.27
C LEU A 125 -4.97 -4.24 -26.88
N LYS A 126 -3.99 -3.41 -26.55
CA LYS A 126 -4.06 -1.97 -26.34
C LYS A 126 -5.08 -1.28 -27.25
N LEU A 127 -5.98 -0.54 -26.63
CA LEU A 127 -6.15 0.87 -26.95
C LEU A 127 -6.04 1.62 -25.61
N GLU A 128 -5.38 2.77 -25.62
CA GLU A 128 -5.13 3.69 -24.49
C GLU A 128 -6.40 4.23 -23.80
N ASN A 129 -7.54 3.55 -23.89
CA ASN A 129 -8.79 4.05 -23.36
C ASN A 129 -9.61 2.92 -22.70
N ALA A 130 -9.68 3.05 -21.37
CA ALA A 130 -10.77 2.64 -20.48
C ALA A 130 -10.96 1.14 -20.24
N ASP A 131 -10.14 0.56 -19.38
CA ASP A 131 -10.59 -0.35 -18.31
C ASP A 131 -9.40 -0.61 -17.36
N ASP A 132 -9.23 0.25 -16.35
CA ASP A 132 -8.20 0.06 -15.32
C ASP A 132 -8.46 -1.24 -14.54
N PRO A 133 -7.44 -2.10 -14.33
CA PRO A 133 -7.60 -3.30 -13.54
C PRO A 133 -8.04 -2.98 -12.11
N LEU A 134 -8.91 -3.82 -11.55
CA LEU A 134 -9.34 -3.71 -10.15
C LEU A 134 -8.68 -4.81 -9.31
N LEU A 135 -8.06 -4.42 -8.21
CA LEU A 135 -7.40 -5.32 -7.26
C LEU A 135 -8.31 -5.56 -6.05
N PHE A 136 -8.37 -6.81 -5.60
CA PHE A 136 -9.21 -7.25 -4.49
C PHE A 136 -8.38 -8.08 -3.51
N ALA A 137 -8.69 -7.94 -2.22
CA ALA A 137 -8.17 -8.81 -1.17
C ALA A 137 -9.32 -9.69 -0.61
N PRO A 138 -9.12 -11.01 -0.48
CA PRO A 138 -10.16 -11.90 0.04
C PRO A 138 -10.39 -11.68 1.54
N MET A 139 -11.65 -11.59 1.96
CA MET A 139 -12.04 -11.38 3.36
C MET A 139 -12.44 -12.67 4.11
N GLY A 140 -12.34 -13.84 3.45
CA GLY A 140 -13.00 -15.06 3.92
C GLY A 140 -14.47 -15.12 3.49
N ASN A 141 -15.09 -16.28 3.66
CA ASN A 141 -16.46 -16.56 3.21
C ASN A 141 -17.44 -16.65 4.38
#